data_AF-A0A7W5GFR2-F1
#
_entry.id   AF-A0A7W5GFR2-F1
#
_cell.length_a   1.000
_cell.length_b   1.000
_cell.length_c   1.000
_cell.angle_alpha   90.00
_cell.angle_beta   90.00
_cell.angle_gamma   90.00
#
_symmetry.space_group_name_H-M   'P 1'
#
loop_
_entity.id
_entity.type
_entity.pdbx_description
1 polymer ?
#
loop_
_entity_poly.entity_id
_entity_poly.type
_entity_poly.pdbx_seq_one_letter_code
_entity_poly.pdbx_strand_id
1 'polypeptide(L)'
;MPQELDEAAAVDGCGYWRYLFTFVVPMAKPALATIFILQAIGVWNDIILATIFLPRAANAPISLGLYAFQGTYSNQWGLLAAATMIVAAPLLAAYLFLQRFLIGGIVGSVKG
;
A
#
# COMPACT_ATOMS: atom_id res chain seq x y z
N MET A 1 -14.87 -16.28 4.29
CA MET A 1 -15.84 -16.49 3.19
C MET A 1 -16.98 -17.29 3.80
N PRO A 2 -18.20 -16.74 3.91
CA PRO A 2 -19.35 -17.46 4.46
C PRO A 2 -19.70 -18.63 3.52
N GLN A 3 -19.92 -19.83 4.08
CA GLN A 3 -20.37 -21.01 3.32
C GLN A 3 -21.71 -20.76 2.61
N GLU A 4 -22.50 -19.85 3.16
CA GLU A 4 -23.82 -19.42 2.67
C GLU A 4 -23.78 -18.85 1.24
N LEU A 5 -22.68 -18.19 0.86
CA LEU A 5 -22.52 -17.62 -0.49
C LEU A 5 -22.17 -18.69 -1.53
N ASP A 6 -21.42 -19.72 -1.14
CA ASP A 6 -21.11 -20.86 -2.01
C ASP A 6 -22.38 -21.69 -2.25
N GLU A 7 -23.21 -21.90 -1.21
CA GLU A 7 -24.48 -22.60 -1.32
C GLU A 7 -25.50 -21.82 -2.17
N ALA A 8 -25.61 -20.50 -1.99
CA ALA A 8 -26.48 -19.66 -2.82
C ALA A 8 -26.02 -19.65 -4.29
N ALA A 9 -24.72 -19.58 -4.56
CA ALA A 9 -24.19 -19.62 -5.92
C ALA A 9 -24.38 -20.98 -6.61
N ALA A 10 -24.33 -22.07 -5.84
CA ALA A 10 -24.66 -23.42 -6.32
C ALA A 10 -26.15 -23.56 -6.65
N VAL A 11 -27.03 -22.96 -5.85
CA VAL A 11 -28.49 -22.93 -6.10
C VAL A 11 -28.83 -22.06 -7.31
N ASP A 12 -28.17 -20.91 -7.49
CA ASP A 12 -28.39 -19.99 -8.63
C ASP A 12 -27.72 -20.44 -9.95
N GLY A 13 -26.99 -21.56 -9.96
CA GLY A 13 -26.32 -22.08 -11.16
C GLY A 13 -25.27 -21.12 -11.74
N CYS A 14 -24.75 -20.20 -10.93
CA CYS A 14 -23.76 -19.23 -11.37
C CYS A 14 -22.43 -19.93 -11.65
N GLY A 15 -21.96 -19.90 -12.92
CA GLY A 15 -20.68 -20.51 -13.28
C GLY A 15 -19.51 -20.04 -12.42
N TYR A 16 -18.59 -20.95 -12.09
CA TYR A 16 -17.46 -20.74 -11.16
C TYR A 16 -16.70 -19.43 -11.38
N TRP A 17 -16.37 -19.09 -12.63
CA TRP A 17 -15.67 -17.85 -12.97
C TRP A 17 -16.49 -16.60 -12.65
N ARG A 18 -17.80 -16.63 -12.91
CA ARG A 18 -18.71 -15.52 -12.59
C ARG A 18 -18.81 -15.33 -11.08
N TYR A 19 -18.93 -16.42 -10.33
CA TYR A 19 -18.95 -16.38 -8.86
C TYR A 19 -17.67 -15.73 -8.29
N LEU A 20 -16.51 -16.18 -8.78
CA LEU A 20 -15.19 -15.73 -8.31
C LEU A 20 -15.00 -14.21 -8.53
N PHE A 21 -15.27 -13.70 -9.73
CA PHE A 21 -15.09 -12.28 -10.02
C PHE A 21 -16.20 -11.37 -9.49
N THR A 22 -17.42 -11.89 -9.31
CA THR A 22 -18.59 -11.07 -8.95
C THR A 22 -18.83 -11.00 -7.45
N PHE A 23 -18.51 -12.06 -6.69
CA PHE A 23 -18.76 -12.12 -5.25
C PHE A 23 -17.46 -12.17 -4.46
N VAL A 24 -16.56 -13.11 -4.78
CA VAL A 24 -15.32 -13.35 -4.01
C VAL A 24 -14.35 -12.16 -4.11
N VAL A 25 -14.05 -11.69 -5.33
CA VAL A 25 -13.13 -10.55 -5.56
C VAL A 25 -13.59 -9.26 -4.85
N PRO A 26 -14.84 -8.78 -5.00
CA PRO A 26 -15.27 -7.56 -4.30
C PRO A 26 -15.29 -7.68 -2.78
N MET A 27 -15.58 -8.85 -2.22
CA MET A 27 -15.48 -9.08 -0.77
C MET A 27 -14.02 -9.10 -0.29
N ALA A 28 -13.08 -9.52 -1.13
CA ALA A 28 -11.66 -9.49 -0.84
C ALA A 28 -11.00 -8.11 -1.06
N LYS A 29 -11.64 -7.18 -1.78
CA LYS A 29 -11.11 -5.81 -2.03
C LYS A 29 -10.57 -5.10 -0.77
N PRO A 30 -11.29 -5.05 0.38
CA PRO A 30 -10.76 -4.40 1.57
C PRO A 30 -9.50 -5.09 2.11
N ALA A 31 -9.44 -6.42 2.09
CA ALA A 31 -8.25 -7.16 2.51
C ALA A 31 -7.07 -6.94 1.57
N LEU A 32 -7.31 -6.96 0.25
CA LEU A 32 -6.30 -6.67 -0.76
C LEU A 32 -5.77 -5.24 -0.66
N ALA A 33 -6.63 -4.26 -0.35
CA ALA A 33 -6.21 -2.88 -0.12
C ALA A 33 -5.26 -2.78 1.08
N THR A 34 -5.57 -3.45 2.20
CA THR A 34 -4.67 -3.48 3.37
C THR A 34 -3.32 -4.10 3.05
N ILE A 35 -3.32 -5.27 2.38
CA ILE A 35 -2.07 -5.95 1.99
C ILE A 35 -1.25 -5.05 1.06
N PHE A 36 -1.90 -4.39 0.10
CA PHE A 36 -1.24 -3.46 -0.82
C PHE A 36 -0.58 -2.29 -0.08
N ILE A 37 -1.25 -1.69 0.90
CA ILE A 37 -0.68 -0.59 1.71
C ILE A 37 0.55 -1.07 2.47
N LEU A 38 0.42 -2.18 3.21
CA LEU A 38 1.51 -2.73 4.01
C LEU A 38 2.72 -3.03 3.14
N GLN A 39 2.49 -3.61 1.96
CA GLN A 39 3.56 -3.91 1.01
C GLN A 39 4.16 -2.65 0.39
N ALA A 40 3.33 -1.66 0.02
CA ALA A 40 3.80 -0.39 -0.53
C ALA A 40 4.66 0.36 0.48
N ILE A 41 4.28 0.38 1.76
CA ILE A 41 5.11 0.95 2.85
C ILE A 41 6.44 0.23 2.94
N GLY A 42 6.44 -1.12 2.88
CA GLY A 42 7.66 -1.92 2.93
C GLY A 42 8.62 -1.59 1.80
N VAL A 43 8.13 -1.61 0.56
CA VAL A 43 8.92 -1.29 -0.64
C VAL A 43 9.40 0.17 -0.62
N TRP A 44 8.57 1.11 -0.15
CA TRP A 44 8.93 2.51 -0.06
C TRP A 44 10.06 2.78 0.94
N ASN A 45 10.10 2.04 2.05
CA ASN A 45 11.15 2.18 3.07
C ASN A 45 12.41 1.34 2.80
N ASP A 46 12.39 0.44 1.81
CA ASP A 46 13.52 -0.43 1.54
C ASP A 46 14.64 0.30 0.78
N ILE A 47 15.54 0.91 1.55
CA ILE A 47 16.72 1.61 1.03
C ILE A 47 17.75 0.63 0.49
N ILE A 48 17.90 -0.54 1.12
CA ILE A 48 18.98 -1.48 0.85
C ILE A 48 18.78 -2.10 -0.53
N LEU A 49 17.59 -2.67 -0.77
CA LEU A 49 17.28 -3.33 -2.02
C LEU A 49 17.24 -2.32 -3.16
N ALA A 50 16.67 -1.13 -2.95
CA ALA A 50 16.68 -0.06 -3.95
C ALA A 50 18.11 0.41 -4.32
N THR A 51 19.03 0.49 -3.35
CA THR A 51 20.42 0.89 -3.64
C THR A 51 21.20 -0.21 -4.36
N ILE A 52 20.93 -1.49 -4.06
CA ILE A 52 21.56 -2.63 -4.73
C ILE A 52 21.11 -2.70 -6.20
N PHE A 53 19.81 -2.57 -6.46
CA PHE A 53 19.25 -2.67 -7.82
C PHE A 53 19.45 -1.40 -8.65
N LEU A 54 19.58 -0.23 -8.02
CA LEU A 54 19.80 1.05 -8.70
C LEU A 54 21.13 1.69 -8.28
N PRO A 55 22.28 1.15 -8.75
CA PRO A 55 23.61 1.58 -8.32
C PRO A 55 24.04 2.96 -8.86
N ARG A 56 23.30 3.55 -9.82
CA ARG A 56 23.60 4.88 -10.36
C ARG A 56 22.88 5.95 -9.54
N ALA A 57 23.61 7.00 -9.16
CA ALA A 57 23.08 8.13 -8.38
C ALA A 57 21.82 8.79 -8.99
N ALA A 58 21.69 8.80 -10.32
CA ALA A 58 20.51 9.34 -11.01
C ALA A 58 19.21 8.57 -10.72
N ASN A 59 19.32 7.31 -10.30
CA ASN A 59 18.18 6.45 -9.99
C ASN A 59 18.18 6.03 -8.51
N ALA A 60 18.98 6.69 -7.67
CA ALA A 60 19.03 6.35 -6.26
C ALA A 60 17.66 6.59 -5.61
N PRO A 61 17.26 5.75 -4.64
CA PRO A 61 16.04 5.97 -3.90
C PRO A 61 16.09 7.35 -3.21
N ILE A 62 14.96 8.07 -3.24
CA ILE A 62 14.85 9.43 -2.67
C ILE A 62 15.26 9.48 -1.18
N SER A 63 15.06 8.36 -0.47
CA SER A 63 15.48 8.14 0.91
C SER A 63 17.00 8.10 1.11
N LEU A 64 17.79 7.68 0.10
CA LEU A 64 19.26 7.80 0.13
C LEU A 64 19.69 9.27 -0.01
N GLY A 65 18.96 10.05 -0.81
CA GLY A 65 19.20 11.48 -0.98
C GLY A 65 19.10 12.30 0.32
N LEU A 66 18.31 11.83 1.29
CA LEU A 66 18.24 12.42 2.64
C LEU A 66 19.58 12.38 3.38
N TYR A 67 20.34 11.29 3.21
CA TYR A 67 21.66 11.15 3.83
C TYR A 67 22.69 12.10 3.22
N ALA A 68 22.50 12.57 1.98
CA ALA A 68 23.38 13.58 1.38
C ALA A 68 23.29 14.94 2.07
N PHE A 69 22.20 15.23 2.79
CA PHE A 69 22.03 16.46 3.60
C PHE A 69 22.60 16.35 5.03
N GLN A 70 23.04 15.15 5.44
CA GLN A 70 23.81 14.93 6.67
C GLN A 70 25.30 14.92 6.30
N GLY A 71 25.92 16.09 6.27
CA GLY A 71 27.34 16.26 5.94
C GLY A 71 28.26 16.15 7.15
N THR A 72 29.48 15.66 6.96
CA THR A 72 30.48 15.44 8.03
C THR A 72 30.87 16.71 8.82
N TYR A 73 30.64 17.91 8.26
CA TYR A 73 31.05 19.19 8.86
C TYR A 73 29.90 20.18 9.13
N SER A 74 28.71 19.96 8.55
CA SER A 74 27.54 20.83 8.73
C SER A 74 26.28 20.07 8.31
N ASN A 75 25.33 19.94 9.23
CA ASN A 75 24.02 19.36 8.93
C ASN A 75 23.05 20.47 8.51
N GLN A 76 22.47 20.32 7.33
CA GLN A 76 21.45 21.23 6.82
C GLN A 76 20.06 20.78 7.31
N TRP A 77 19.80 20.92 8.61
CA TRP A 77 18.56 20.45 9.25
C TRP A 77 17.28 20.95 8.59
N GLY A 78 17.27 22.19 8.09
CA GLY A 78 16.12 22.76 7.37
C GLY A 78 15.84 22.06 6.03
N LEU A 79 16.89 21.77 5.26
CA LEU A 79 16.77 21.02 4.00
C LEU A 79 16.40 19.56 4.24
N LEU A 80 16.94 18.96 5.30
CA LEU A 80 16.58 17.61 5.71
C LEU A 80 15.10 17.53 6.09
N ALA A 81 14.58 18.46 6.89
CA ALA A 81 13.16 18.50 7.25
C ALA A 81 12.23 18.75 6.04
N ALA A 82 12.64 19.60 5.10
CA ALA A 82 11.89 19.82 3.85
C ALA A 82 11.87 18.55 2.99
N ALA A 83 13.03 17.89 2.85
CA ALA A 83 13.15 16.65 2.09
C ALA A 83 12.32 15.51 2.72
N THR A 84 12.33 15.35 4.04
CA THR A 84 11.52 14.31 4.71
C THR A 84 10.02 14.54 4.52
N MET A 85 9.54 15.79 4.52
CA MET A 85 8.15 16.09 4.19
C MET A 85 7.80 15.68 2.75
N ILE A 86 8.69 15.92 1.79
CA ILE A 86 8.50 15.52 0.39
C ILE A 86 8.49 13.98 0.27
N VAL A 87 9.36 13.28 0.99
CA VAL A 87 9.41 11.80 1.00
C VAL A 87 8.14 11.21 1.62
N ALA A 88 7.58 11.84 2.65
CA ALA A 88 6.37 11.39 3.33
C ALA A 88 5.07 11.71 2.56
N ALA A 89 5.07 12.77 1.73
CA ALA A 89 3.90 13.21 0.96
C ALA A 89 3.20 12.10 0.13
N PRO A 90 3.90 11.28 -0.69
CA PRO A 90 3.25 10.22 -1.47
C PRO A 90 2.64 9.11 -0.59
N LEU A 91 3.28 8.79 0.54
CA LEU A 91 2.73 7.85 1.53
C LEU A 91 1.44 8.39 2.16
N LEU A 92 1.45 9.67 2.55
CA LEU A 92 0.26 10.35 3.08
C LEU A 92 -0.86 10.42 2.05
N ALA A 93 -0.54 10.74 0.79
CA ALA A 93 -1.50 10.73 -0.30
C ALA A 93 -2.11 9.33 -0.49
N ALA A 94 -1.28 8.28 -0.58
CA ALA A 94 -1.75 6.90 -0.69
C ALA A 94 -2.65 6.51 0.48
N TYR A 95 -2.28 6.88 1.71
CA TYR A 95 -3.09 6.65 2.90
C TYR A 95 -4.46 7.33 2.80
N LEU A 96 -4.52 8.63 2.43
CA LEU A 96 -5.78 9.37 2.28
C LEU A 96 -6.70 8.74 1.22
N PHE A 97 -6.16 8.30 0.09
CA PHE A 97 -6.95 7.63 -0.94
C PHE A 97 -7.45 6.26 -0.50
N LEU A 98 -6.66 5.52 0.29
CA LEU A 98 -7.01 4.17 0.71
C LEU A 98 -7.81 4.09 2.01
N GLN A 99 -7.82 5.12 2.86
CA GLN A 99 -8.62 5.11 4.09
C GLN A 99 -10.10 4.84 3.80
N ARG A 100 -10.63 5.29 2.65
CA ARG A 100 -12.01 5.04 2.25
C ARG A 100 -12.32 3.55 2.06
N PHE A 101 -11.34 2.76 1.62
CA PHE A 101 -11.48 1.32 1.41
C PHE A 101 -11.30 0.54 2.71
N LEU A 102 -10.44 1.03 3.61
CA LEU A 102 -10.27 0.44 4.94
C LEU A 102 -11.53 0.62 5.81
N ILE A 103 -12.12 1.82 5.80
CA ILE A 103 -13.34 2.12 6.57
C ILE A 103 -14.54 1.34 6.02
N GLY A 104 -14.69 1.25 4.70
CA GLY A 104 -15.76 0.45 4.08
C GLY A 104 -15.67 -1.05 4.37
N GLY A 105 -14.45 -1.59 4.52
CA GLY A 105 -14.22 -2.99 4.86
C GLY A 105 -14.59 -3.36 6.31
N ILE A 106 -14.32 -2.46 7.26
CA ILE A 106 -14.62 -2.67 8.69
C ILE A 106 -16.13 -2.64 8.96
N VAL A 107 -16.86 -1.71 8.33
CA VAL A 107 -18.33 -1.61 8.53
C VAL A 107 -19.08 -2.77 7.87
N GLY A 108 -18.53 -3.37 6.81
CA GLY A 108 -19.07 -4.61 6.22
C GLY A 108 -18.89 -5.85 7.09
N SER A 109 -17.92 -5.87 8.00
CA SER A 109 -17.65 -7.00 8.89
C SER A 109 -18.53 -7.06 10.14
N VAL A 110 -19.26 -5.97 10.46
CA VAL A 110 -20.13 -5.85 11.64
C VAL A 110 -21.62 -5.92 11.29
N LYS A 111 -21.96 -6.15 10.01
CA LYS A 111 -23.35 -6.33 9.54
C LYS A 111 -23.66 -7.75 9.05
N GLY A 112 -22.78 -8.72 9.33
CA GLY A 112 -23.06 -10.15 9.24
C GLY A 112 -23.48 -10.68 10.59
#